data_AF-A0A536FVI3-F1
#
_entry.id   AF-A0A536FVI3-F1
#
_cell.length_a   1.000
_cell.length_b   1.000
_cell.length_c   1.000
_cell.angle_alpha   90.00
_cell.angle_beta   90.00
_cell.angle_gamma   90.00
#
_symmetry.space_group_name_H-M   'P 1'
#
loop_
_entity.id
_entity.type
_entity.pdbx_description
1 polymer ?
#
loop_
_entity_poly.entity_id
_entity_poly.type
_entity_poly.pdbx_seq_one_letter_code
_entity_poly.pdbx_strand_id
1 'polypeptide(L)'
;MTTGSPPSMTAMTELVVPRSIPTVFGICQLSSRWDGFDSKLNTFDLLPRIRRGKTKPPLSLVPMAIYELDPVDRIAIAAVGEPGQRRFFLQATGSGRTLTLGCEKGQIQALVVRLHQMLEAQQIESPAEAASEEAPTGPAPGEPEWQIGEMGLGYHEARRMFVLVASQVAAGEATEAPPADDAPSIRFWLSHDQVIAFSKQAESVLSAGRPLCPRCGLPMDAAGHPCPVMNGARPIF
;
A
#
# COMPACT_ATOMS: atom_id res chain seq x y z
N MET A 1 42.04 -30.14 48.43
CA MET A 1 40.74 -30.43 49.05
C MET A 1 39.77 -29.33 48.66
N THR A 2 38.57 -29.74 48.25
CA THR A 2 37.35 -28.99 47.93
C THR A 2 37.29 -28.18 46.62
N THR A 3 36.65 -28.84 45.66
CA THR A 3 35.91 -28.35 44.50
C THR A 3 34.68 -27.54 44.92
N GLY A 4 34.25 -26.58 44.08
CA GLY A 4 33.01 -25.83 44.29
C GLY A 4 32.49 -25.21 43.00
N SER A 5 31.83 -26.03 42.19
CA SER A 5 30.99 -25.64 41.06
C SER A 5 29.66 -25.05 41.56
N PRO A 6 29.11 -23.99 40.94
CA PRO A 6 27.69 -23.68 41.03
C PRO A 6 26.97 -23.76 39.67
N PRO A 7 25.63 -23.90 39.69
CA PRO A 7 24.90 -24.72 38.73
C PRO A 7 24.40 -24.02 37.47
N SER A 8 24.34 -24.82 36.40
CA SER A 8 23.52 -24.66 35.21
C SER A 8 22.04 -24.51 35.58
N MET A 9 21.41 -23.43 35.13
CA MET A 9 19.96 -23.24 35.17
C MET A 9 19.46 -23.09 33.73
N THR A 10 19.01 -24.24 33.22
CA THR A 10 18.18 -24.40 32.04
C THR A 10 16.87 -23.63 32.23
N ALA A 11 16.69 -22.54 31.49
CA ALA A 11 15.37 -21.94 31.29
C ALA A 11 14.87 -22.35 29.90
N MET A 12 14.13 -23.46 29.84
CA MET A 12 13.21 -23.73 28.75
C MET A 12 12.05 -22.76 28.88
N THR A 13 11.94 -21.81 27.95
CA THR A 13 10.71 -21.05 27.75
C THR A 13 10.14 -21.49 26.41
N GLU A 14 9.26 -22.50 26.48
CA GLU A 14 8.36 -22.82 25.37
C GLU A 14 7.39 -21.65 25.23
N LEU A 15 7.60 -20.81 24.21
CA LEU A 15 6.63 -19.81 23.82
C LEU A 15 5.76 -20.38 22.70
N VAL A 16 4.56 -20.72 23.13
CA VAL A 16 3.43 -21.23 22.35
C VAL A 16 3.15 -20.32 21.15
N VAL A 17 3.10 -20.94 19.98
CA VAL A 17 2.65 -20.36 18.71
C VAL A 17 1.12 -20.29 18.68
N PRO A 18 0.47 -19.12 18.65
CA PRO A 18 -0.94 -19.03 18.30
C PRO A 18 -1.10 -19.15 16.78
N ARG A 19 -1.67 -20.28 16.35
CA ARG A 19 -2.25 -20.48 15.03
C ARG A 19 -3.47 -19.56 14.83
N SER A 20 -3.65 -19.14 13.58
CA SER A 20 -4.93 -18.78 12.94
C SER A 20 -5.32 -17.30 12.91
N ILE A 21 -5.01 -16.72 11.75
CA ILE A 21 -5.59 -15.54 11.12
C ILE A 21 -7.02 -15.87 10.65
N PRO A 22 -8.05 -15.02 10.87
CA PRO A 22 -9.23 -15.02 10.04
C PRO A 22 -9.13 -13.94 8.96
N THR A 23 -8.81 -14.40 7.75
CA THR A 23 -8.96 -13.69 6.48
C THR A 23 -10.45 -13.49 6.23
N VAL A 24 -10.96 -12.26 6.38
CA VAL A 24 -12.31 -11.90 5.93
C VAL A 24 -12.19 -11.41 4.49
N PHE A 25 -12.38 -12.33 3.55
CA PHE A 25 -12.66 -12.03 2.15
C PHE A 25 -14.06 -12.56 1.86
N GLY A 26 -15.02 -11.66 1.72
CA GLY A 26 -16.41 -11.95 1.41
C GLY A 26 -16.52 -12.48 -0.01
N ILE A 27 -16.74 -13.79 -0.14
CA ILE A 27 -17.09 -14.43 -1.40
C ILE A 27 -18.57 -14.17 -1.67
N CYS A 28 -18.81 -13.44 -2.75
CA CYS A 28 -20.11 -13.25 -3.38
C CYS A 28 -20.57 -14.59 -3.98
N GLN A 29 -21.51 -15.29 -3.35
CA GLN A 29 -22.19 -16.45 -3.95
C GLN A 29 -23.45 -15.99 -4.67
N LEU A 30 -23.30 -15.80 -5.98
CA LEU A 30 -24.39 -15.77 -6.94
C LEU A 30 -24.83 -17.23 -7.15
N SER A 31 -25.95 -17.64 -6.55
CA SER A 31 -26.61 -18.91 -6.92
C SER A 31 -27.94 -18.64 -7.61
N SER A 32 -27.92 -18.93 -8.90
CA SER A 32 -29.07 -19.08 -9.78
C SER A 32 -29.95 -20.21 -9.26
N ARG A 33 -31.21 -19.91 -8.93
CA ARG A 33 -32.24 -20.93 -8.76
C ARG A 33 -33.52 -20.50 -9.46
N TRP A 34 -33.63 -20.96 -10.70
CA TRP A 34 -34.89 -21.07 -11.41
C TRP A 34 -35.54 -22.38 -10.96
N ASP A 35 -36.64 -22.27 -10.23
CA ASP A 35 -37.60 -23.37 -10.07
C ASP A 35 -38.98 -22.79 -10.35
N GLY A 36 -39.58 -23.28 -11.43
CA GLY A 36 -40.98 -23.02 -11.74
C GLY A 36 -41.88 -23.71 -10.71
N PHE A 37 -42.99 -23.07 -10.38
CA PHE A 37 -44.11 -23.81 -9.82
C PHE A 37 -45.45 -23.21 -10.27
N ASP A 38 -46.36 -24.16 -10.45
CA ASP A 38 -47.52 -24.15 -11.30
C ASP A 38 -48.79 -23.68 -10.55
N SER A 39 -49.71 -23.18 -11.37
CA SER A 39 -51.16 -23.04 -11.31
C SER A 39 -51.95 -23.09 -9.99
N LYS A 40 -52.93 -22.17 -10.00
CA LYS A 40 -54.20 -22.11 -9.25
C LYS A 40 -54.08 -21.67 -7.81
N LEU A 41 -54.58 -20.47 -7.55
CA LEU A 41 -55.75 -20.26 -6.69
C LEU A 41 -56.34 -18.88 -6.99
N ASN A 42 -57.59 -18.91 -7.45
CA ASN A 42 -58.50 -17.77 -7.49
C ASN A 42 -58.87 -17.39 -6.05
N THR A 43 -59.31 -16.14 -5.89
CA THR A 43 -59.96 -15.51 -4.72
C THR A 43 -59.03 -14.56 -3.99
N PHE A 44 -59.18 -13.26 -4.24
CA PHE A 44 -59.61 -12.28 -3.24
C PHE A 44 -59.60 -10.88 -3.87
N ASP A 45 -60.79 -10.40 -4.18
CA ASP A 45 -61.10 -8.99 -4.31
C ASP A 45 -60.80 -8.26 -2.98
N LEU A 46 -60.48 -6.96 -3.10
CA LEU A 46 -60.30 -5.96 -2.02
C LEU A 46 -58.86 -5.79 -1.47
N LEU A 47 -58.03 -5.08 -2.23
CA LEU A 47 -56.85 -4.36 -1.70
C LEU A 47 -57.01 -2.85 -1.94
N PRO A 48 -56.74 -1.99 -0.93
CA PRO A 48 -56.89 -0.55 -1.03
C PRO A 48 -55.84 0.07 -1.95
N ARG A 49 -56.21 1.20 -2.56
CA ARG A 49 -55.45 2.01 -3.51
C ARG A 49 -54.06 2.36 -2.96
N ILE A 50 -53.04 1.56 -3.27
CA ILE A 50 -51.63 1.85 -2.96
C ILE A 50 -51.21 3.07 -3.78
N ARG A 51 -50.92 4.19 -3.10
CA ARG A 51 -50.30 5.37 -3.73
C ARG A 51 -48.98 4.94 -4.34
N ARG A 52 -48.78 5.21 -5.63
CA ARG A 52 -47.49 5.03 -6.33
C ARG A 52 -46.41 5.75 -5.52
N GLY A 53 -45.58 4.97 -4.81
CA GLY A 53 -44.35 5.46 -4.24
C GLY A 53 -43.45 5.95 -5.38
N LYS A 54 -42.84 7.12 -5.20
CA LYS A 54 -41.79 7.64 -6.06
C LYS A 54 -40.72 6.54 -6.20
N THR A 55 -40.62 5.92 -7.36
CA THR A 55 -39.54 4.98 -7.66
C THR A 55 -38.22 5.74 -7.51
N LYS A 56 -37.41 5.37 -6.52
CA LYS A 56 -36.00 5.80 -6.45
C LYS A 56 -35.37 5.47 -7.81
N PRO A 57 -34.65 6.40 -8.46
CA PRO A 57 -33.94 6.07 -9.68
C PRO A 57 -32.99 4.88 -9.38
N PRO A 58 -32.84 3.93 -10.32
CA PRO A 58 -31.88 2.85 -10.15
C PRO A 58 -30.50 3.46 -9.98
N LEU A 59 -29.75 3.01 -8.97
CA LEU A 59 -28.35 3.35 -8.77
C LEU A 59 -27.63 3.07 -10.09
N SER A 60 -27.12 4.13 -10.72
CA SER A 60 -26.25 4.00 -11.88
C SER A 60 -24.99 3.29 -11.41
N LEU A 61 -24.76 2.08 -11.93
CA LEU A 61 -23.49 1.38 -11.76
C LEU A 61 -22.42 2.22 -12.43
N VAL A 62 -21.69 3.02 -11.64
CA VAL A 62 -20.49 3.69 -12.12
C VAL A 62 -19.49 2.57 -12.44
N PRO A 63 -18.95 2.50 -13.66
CA PRO A 63 -18.04 1.41 -14.02
C PRO A 63 -16.77 1.51 -13.17
N MET A 64 -16.54 0.50 -12.33
CA MET A 64 -15.30 0.30 -11.58
C MET A 64 -14.14 0.11 -12.57
N ALA A 65 -13.39 1.19 -12.84
CA ALA A 65 -12.25 1.13 -13.75
C ALA A 65 -11.03 0.55 -13.04
N ILE A 66 -10.90 -0.78 -13.06
CA ILE A 66 -9.70 -1.49 -12.61
C ILE A 66 -8.78 -1.68 -13.82
N TYR A 67 -7.58 -1.10 -13.73
CA TYR A 67 -6.51 -1.26 -14.70
C TYR A 67 -5.49 -2.29 -14.19
N GLU A 68 -4.89 -3.06 -15.07
CA GLU A 68 -3.96 -4.14 -14.70
C GLU A 68 -2.69 -4.09 -15.56
N LEU A 69 -1.53 -4.15 -14.90
CA LEU A 69 -0.22 -4.30 -15.52
C LEU A 69 0.36 -5.66 -15.12
N ASP A 70 0.28 -6.60 -16.05
CA ASP A 70 0.72 -7.99 -15.88
C ASP A 70 1.50 -8.48 -17.11
N PRO A 71 2.85 -8.63 -17.02
CA PRO A 71 3.72 -8.19 -15.94
C PRO A 71 4.07 -6.69 -16.05
N VAL A 72 4.60 -6.14 -14.96
CA VAL A 72 5.26 -4.82 -15.00
C VAL A 72 6.68 -4.98 -15.53
N ASP A 73 7.11 -4.10 -16.44
CA ASP A 73 8.47 -4.10 -16.98
C ASP A 73 9.45 -3.39 -16.01
N ARG A 74 9.03 -2.21 -15.51
CA ARG A 74 9.83 -1.40 -14.57
C ARG A 74 8.92 -0.69 -13.57
N ILE A 75 9.31 -0.68 -12.29
CA ILE A 75 8.66 0.11 -11.25
C ILE A 75 9.73 0.91 -10.47
N ALA A 76 9.46 2.17 -10.16
CA ALA A 76 10.38 3.04 -9.45
C ALA A 76 9.62 4.15 -8.70
N ILE A 77 10.27 4.70 -7.68
CA ILE A 77 9.81 5.90 -6.96
C ILE A 77 10.68 7.08 -7.37
N ALA A 78 10.04 8.17 -7.78
CA ALA A 78 10.72 9.43 -8.01
C ALA A 78 10.33 10.43 -6.92
N ALA A 79 11.28 11.26 -6.50
CA ALA A 79 11.02 12.40 -5.63
C ALA A 79 11.52 13.68 -6.31
N VAL A 80 10.64 14.69 -6.38
CA VAL A 80 10.95 15.98 -7.02
C VAL A 80 10.72 17.12 -6.04
N GLY A 81 11.66 18.07 -6.00
CA GLY A 81 11.60 19.26 -5.17
C GLY A 81 12.65 19.30 -4.06
N GLU A 82 12.68 20.43 -3.34
CA GLU A 82 13.60 20.66 -2.24
C GLU A 82 13.31 19.77 -1.02
N PRO A 83 14.32 19.37 -0.23
CA PRO A 83 14.10 18.64 1.03
C PRO A 83 13.09 19.37 1.93
N GLY A 84 11.97 18.71 2.24
CA GLY A 84 10.86 19.29 3.02
C GLY A 84 9.64 19.70 2.20
N GLN A 85 9.79 19.92 0.89
CA GLN A 85 8.70 20.21 -0.06
C GLN A 85 8.69 19.21 -1.22
N ARG A 86 9.19 18.00 -0.98
CA ARG A 86 9.26 16.95 -2.01
C ARG A 86 7.89 16.37 -2.30
N ARG A 87 7.60 16.23 -3.58
CA ARG A 87 6.49 15.43 -4.09
C ARG A 87 7.02 14.08 -4.51
N PHE A 88 6.32 13.03 -4.15
CA PHE A 88 6.70 11.67 -4.50
C PHE A 88 5.78 11.14 -5.61
N PHE A 89 6.37 10.34 -6.48
CA PHE A 89 5.69 9.76 -7.62
C PHE A 89 6.04 8.29 -7.72
N LEU A 90 5.03 7.43 -7.89
CA LEU A 90 5.19 6.04 -8.27
C LEU A 90 5.13 5.95 -9.80
N GLN A 91 6.21 5.49 -10.42
CA GLN A 91 6.27 5.27 -11.86
C GLN A 91 6.30 3.78 -12.14
N ALA A 92 5.45 3.35 -13.07
CA ALA A 92 5.43 1.98 -13.56
C ALA A 92 5.37 1.98 -15.08
N THR A 93 6.14 1.11 -15.72
CA THR A 93 6.07 0.87 -17.16
C THR A 93 5.66 -0.57 -17.40
N GLY A 94 4.70 -0.78 -18.29
CA GLY A 94 4.27 -2.09 -18.74
C GLY A 94 3.40 -1.98 -19.98
N SER A 95 3.34 -3.04 -20.79
CA SER A 95 2.52 -3.07 -22.02
C SER A 95 2.79 -1.89 -22.97
N GLY A 96 4.03 -1.39 -23.00
CA GLY A 96 4.46 -0.25 -23.82
C GLY A 96 3.97 1.13 -23.35
N ARG A 97 3.40 1.23 -22.14
CA ARG A 97 2.93 2.50 -21.55
C ARG A 97 3.64 2.76 -20.22
N THR A 98 3.96 4.02 -19.95
CA THR A 98 4.49 4.47 -18.66
C THR A 98 3.40 5.24 -17.93
N LEU A 99 3.11 4.82 -16.71
CA LEU A 99 2.16 5.43 -15.79
C LEU A 99 2.91 6.19 -14.71
N THR A 100 2.43 7.39 -14.38
CA THR A 100 2.97 8.20 -13.28
C THR A 100 1.85 8.53 -12.31
N LEU A 101 1.98 8.08 -11.06
CA LEU A 101 1.00 8.30 -10.00
C LEU A 101 1.60 9.16 -8.90
N GLY A 102 0.86 10.14 -8.40
CA GLY A 102 1.27 10.93 -7.24
C GLY A 102 1.05 10.13 -5.95
N CYS A 103 2.02 10.13 -5.04
CA CYS A 103 1.91 9.44 -3.77
C CYS A 103 2.50 10.25 -2.62
N GLU A 104 2.11 9.88 -1.40
CA GLU A 104 2.63 10.52 -0.19
C GLU A 104 3.86 9.77 0.37
N LYS A 105 4.68 10.48 1.14
CA LYS A 105 5.85 9.88 1.79
C LYS A 105 5.46 8.74 2.73
N GLY A 106 4.41 8.95 3.54
CA GLY A 106 3.94 7.96 4.53
C GLY A 106 3.42 6.69 3.86
N GLN A 107 2.71 6.85 2.75
CA GLN A 107 2.26 5.76 1.89
C GLN A 107 3.44 4.90 1.41
N ILE A 108 4.49 5.52 0.87
CA ILE A 108 5.70 4.79 0.43
C ILE A 108 6.38 4.06 1.58
N GLN A 109 6.53 4.73 2.74
CA GLN A 109 7.16 4.13 3.92
C GLN A 109 6.40 2.89 4.38
N ALA A 110 5.06 2.97 4.45
CA ALA A 110 4.22 1.83 4.81
C ALA A 110 4.35 0.68 3.80
N LEU A 111 4.41 0.99 2.50
CA LEU A 111 4.60 0.01 1.44
C LEU A 111 5.94 -0.73 1.58
N VAL A 112 7.05 -0.02 1.77
CA VAL A 112 8.38 -0.62 1.93
C VAL A 112 8.43 -1.54 3.14
N VAL A 113 7.92 -1.09 4.29
CA VAL A 113 7.85 -1.92 5.50
C VAL A 113 7.05 -3.20 5.24
N ARG A 114 5.91 -3.08 4.55
CA ARG A 114 5.05 -4.23 4.25
C ARG A 114 5.70 -5.18 3.24
N LEU A 115 6.43 -4.67 2.25
CA LEU A 115 7.19 -5.49 1.30
C LEU A 115 8.23 -6.35 2.02
N HIS A 116 9.00 -5.77 2.94
CA HIS A 116 10.00 -6.52 3.72
C HIS A 116 9.38 -7.62 4.56
N GLN A 117 8.29 -7.33 5.29
CA GLN A 117 7.57 -8.34 6.06
C GLN A 117 7.11 -9.52 5.18
N MET A 118 6.67 -9.24 3.95
CA MET A 118 6.20 -10.27 3.04
C MET A 118 7.36 -11.02 2.38
N LEU A 119 8.48 -10.37 2.05
CA LEU A 119 9.69 -11.04 1.58
C LEU A 119 10.22 -12.03 2.64
N GLU A 120 10.30 -11.59 3.90
CA GLU A 120 10.69 -12.43 5.03
C GLU A 120 9.74 -13.61 5.23
N ALA A 121 8.43 -13.37 5.19
CA ALA A 121 7.42 -14.43 5.35
C ALA A 121 7.50 -15.51 4.25
N GLN A 122 7.96 -15.16 3.05
CA GLN A 122 8.16 -16.09 1.95
C GLN A 122 9.58 -16.68 1.90
N GLN A 123 10.43 -16.36 2.88
CA GLN A 123 11.84 -16.79 2.97
C GLN A 123 12.64 -16.46 1.70
N ILE A 124 12.35 -15.32 1.08
CA ILE A 124 13.08 -14.84 -0.08
C ILE A 124 14.29 -14.07 0.42
N GLU A 125 15.46 -14.67 0.28
CA GLU A 125 16.70 -14.01 0.66
C GLU A 125 17.01 -12.91 -0.36
N SER A 126 17.10 -11.67 0.12
CA SER A 126 17.63 -10.58 -0.70
C SER A 126 19.11 -10.84 -0.94
N PRO A 127 19.61 -10.82 -2.19
CA PRO A 127 21.03 -10.94 -2.46
C PRO A 127 21.81 -9.93 -1.61
N ALA A 128 22.78 -10.45 -0.85
CA ALA A 128 23.65 -9.69 0.02
C ALA A 128 24.26 -8.52 -0.76
N GLU A 129 24.18 -7.34 -0.15
CA GLU A 129 24.64 -6.03 -0.60
C GLU A 129 25.80 -6.06 -1.61
N ALA A 130 25.46 -6.10 -2.90
CA ALA A 130 26.34 -5.54 -3.90
C ALA A 130 26.29 -4.02 -3.72
N ALA A 131 27.46 -3.43 -3.48
CA ALA A 131 27.65 -2.01 -3.22
C ALA A 131 26.74 -1.16 -4.10
N SER A 132 26.02 -0.25 -3.46
CA SER A 132 25.04 0.64 -4.08
C SER A 132 25.71 1.51 -5.15
N GLU A 133 25.71 1.03 -6.41
CA GLU A 133 25.69 1.94 -7.54
C GLU A 133 24.42 2.79 -7.36
N GLU A 134 24.58 4.11 -7.36
CA GLU A 134 23.49 5.07 -7.28
C GLU A 134 22.33 4.57 -8.14
N ALA A 135 21.24 4.13 -7.48
CA ALA A 135 20.12 3.54 -8.20
C ALA A 135 19.70 4.57 -9.26
N PRO A 136 19.75 4.22 -10.55
CA PRO A 136 19.61 5.21 -11.61
C PRO A 136 18.28 5.92 -11.38
N THR A 137 18.39 7.21 -11.06
CA THR A 137 17.22 8.09 -10.94
C THR A 137 16.47 7.91 -12.24
N GLY A 138 15.25 7.38 -12.15
CA GLY A 138 14.42 7.14 -13.32
C GLY A 138 14.24 8.43 -14.13
N PRO A 139 13.73 8.34 -15.37
CA PRO A 139 13.36 9.53 -16.12
C PRO A 139 12.52 10.45 -15.22
N ALA A 140 12.77 11.76 -15.28
CA ALA A 140 12.05 12.74 -14.47
C ALA A 140 10.54 12.48 -14.57
N PRO A 141 9.81 12.44 -13.45
CA PRO A 141 8.40 12.13 -13.48
C PRO A 141 7.65 13.20 -14.27
N GLY A 142 6.79 12.73 -15.18
CA GLY A 142 5.87 13.58 -15.91
C GLY A 142 4.73 14.07 -15.02
N GLU A 143 3.67 14.58 -15.65
CA GLU A 143 2.46 14.93 -14.91
C GLU A 143 1.80 13.67 -14.33
N PRO A 144 1.42 13.67 -13.04
CA PRO A 144 0.74 12.53 -12.44
C PRO A 144 -0.67 12.40 -13.04
N GLU A 145 -1.03 11.18 -13.45
CA GLU A 145 -2.38 10.89 -13.95
C GLU A 145 -3.42 11.06 -12.85
N TRP A 146 -3.09 10.64 -11.63
CA TRP A 146 -3.90 10.83 -10.44
C TRP A 146 -3.10 10.64 -9.14
N GLN A 147 -3.70 11.03 -8.02
CA GLN A 147 -3.12 10.92 -6.68
C GLN A 147 -3.62 9.65 -5.97
N ILE A 148 -2.69 8.84 -5.47
CA ILE A 148 -2.99 7.62 -4.72
C ILE A 148 -3.61 7.97 -3.36
N GLY A 149 -4.77 7.40 -3.09
CA GLY A 149 -5.42 7.45 -1.79
C GLY A 149 -5.05 6.26 -0.91
N GLU A 150 -5.12 5.05 -1.48
CA GLU A 150 -4.86 3.80 -0.78
C GLU A 150 -3.92 2.89 -1.58
N MET A 151 -3.07 2.13 -0.86
CA MET A 151 -2.25 1.07 -1.45
C MET A 151 -2.43 -0.24 -0.70
N GLY A 152 -2.77 -1.29 -1.44
CA GLY A 152 -2.85 -2.67 -0.96
C GLY A 152 -1.68 -3.50 -1.50
N LEU A 153 -1.16 -4.42 -0.69
CA LEU A 153 -0.14 -5.36 -1.11
C LEU A 153 -0.56 -6.80 -0.80
N GLY A 154 -0.49 -7.66 -1.82
CA GLY A 154 -0.77 -9.09 -1.74
C GLY A 154 0.35 -9.92 -2.36
N TYR A 155 0.35 -11.21 -2.06
CA TYR A 155 1.25 -12.19 -2.66
C TYR A 155 0.44 -13.33 -3.26
N HIS A 156 0.69 -13.64 -4.51
CA HIS A 156 0.00 -14.70 -5.23
C HIS A 156 0.88 -15.95 -5.29
N GLU A 157 0.57 -16.95 -4.47
CA GLU A 157 1.40 -18.15 -4.31
C GLU A 157 1.56 -18.95 -5.62
N ALA A 158 0.46 -19.17 -6.36
CA ALA A 158 0.53 -20.00 -7.57
C ALA A 158 1.40 -19.41 -8.70
N ARG A 159 1.41 -18.08 -8.84
CA ARG A 159 2.24 -17.36 -9.83
C ARG A 159 3.60 -16.98 -9.24
N ARG A 160 3.76 -17.08 -7.91
CA ARG A 160 4.91 -16.61 -7.15
C ARG A 160 5.24 -15.13 -7.44
N MET A 161 4.21 -14.28 -7.46
CA MET A 161 4.35 -12.85 -7.75
C MET A 161 3.70 -11.99 -6.69
N PHE A 162 4.22 -10.78 -6.50
CA PHE A 162 3.62 -9.75 -5.67
C PHE A 162 2.57 -8.98 -6.46
N VAL A 163 1.52 -8.58 -5.76
CA VAL A 163 0.40 -7.82 -6.31
C VAL A 163 0.27 -6.52 -5.52
N LEU A 164 0.68 -5.41 -6.12
CA LEU A 164 0.48 -4.08 -5.56
C LEU A 164 -0.77 -3.47 -6.20
N VAL A 165 -1.73 -3.06 -5.38
CA VAL A 165 -2.93 -2.34 -5.82
C VAL A 165 -2.81 -0.91 -5.34
N ALA A 166 -2.96 0.05 -6.24
CA ALA A 166 -3.08 1.46 -5.90
C ALA A 166 -4.49 1.92 -6.28
N SER A 167 -5.17 2.63 -5.38
CA SER A 167 -6.53 3.16 -5.58
C SER A 167 -6.53 4.68 -5.52
N GLN A 168 -7.31 5.32 -6.39
CA GLN A 168 -7.39 6.77 -6.50
C GLN A 168 -7.99 7.40 -5.25
N VAL A 169 -7.44 8.56 -4.86
CA VAL A 169 -8.08 9.39 -3.85
C VAL A 169 -9.49 9.74 -4.32
N ALA A 170 -10.49 9.47 -3.48
CA ALA A 170 -11.87 9.82 -3.81
C ALA A 170 -11.97 11.35 -4.01
N ALA A 171 -12.31 11.77 -5.21
CA ALA A 171 -12.50 13.18 -5.52
C ALA A 171 -13.86 13.63 -4.97
N GLY A 172 -13.86 14.25 -3.79
CA GLY A 172 -14.97 15.10 -3.36
C GLY A 172 -15.39 14.94 -1.90
N GLU A 173 -15.43 16.08 -1.20
CA GLU A 173 -16.32 16.36 -0.09
C GLU A 173 -17.79 16.31 -0.57
N ALA A 174 -18.27 15.15 -1.00
CA ALA A 174 -19.69 14.89 -1.13
C ALA A 174 -20.11 14.14 0.14
N THR A 175 -21.18 14.61 0.78
CA THR A 175 -21.78 14.06 2.02
C THR A 175 -22.17 12.57 1.94
N GLU A 176 -21.93 11.90 0.82
CA GLU A 176 -21.86 10.44 0.69
C GLU A 176 -20.57 10.12 -0.05
N ALA A 177 -19.50 9.81 0.68
CA ALA A 177 -18.32 9.21 0.10
C ALA A 177 -18.77 7.90 -0.58
N PRO A 178 -18.49 7.70 -1.89
CA PRO A 178 -18.67 6.38 -2.47
C PRO A 178 -17.83 5.38 -1.65
N PRO A 179 -18.30 4.14 -1.44
CA PRO A 179 -17.48 3.12 -0.80
C PRO A 179 -16.14 3.03 -1.53
N ALA A 180 -15.05 2.77 -0.78
CA ALA A 180 -13.69 2.71 -1.32
C ALA A 180 -13.55 1.77 -2.55
N ASP A 181 -14.49 0.83 -2.71
CA ASP A 181 -14.59 -0.09 -3.84
C ASP A 181 -14.90 0.56 -5.19
N ASP A 182 -15.48 1.77 -5.24
CA ASP A 182 -15.84 2.43 -6.50
C ASP A 182 -14.73 3.33 -7.08
N ALA A 183 -13.59 3.47 -6.38
CA ALA A 183 -12.47 4.26 -6.86
C ALA A 183 -11.70 3.53 -7.97
N PRO A 184 -11.29 4.23 -9.05
CA PRO A 184 -10.38 3.67 -10.04
C PRO A 184 -9.10 3.15 -9.38
N SER A 185 -8.68 1.95 -9.76
CA SER A 185 -7.50 1.30 -9.18
C SER A 185 -6.62 0.66 -10.24
N ILE A 186 -5.33 0.57 -9.96
CA ILE A 186 -4.33 -0.10 -10.80
C ILE A 186 -3.71 -1.24 -10.02
N ARG A 187 -3.62 -2.43 -10.66
CA ARG A 187 -2.92 -3.60 -10.14
C ARG A 187 -1.61 -3.80 -10.87
N PHE A 188 -0.53 -3.88 -10.11
CA PHE A 188 0.83 -4.14 -10.57
C PHE A 188 1.25 -5.55 -10.16
N TRP A 189 1.65 -6.35 -11.13
CA TRP A 189 2.23 -7.67 -10.91
C TRP A 189 3.75 -7.61 -10.97
N LEU A 190 4.40 -7.90 -9.84
CA LEU A 190 5.83 -7.71 -9.65
C LEU A 190 6.52 -9.05 -9.33
N SER A 191 7.68 -9.28 -9.94
CA SER A 191 8.55 -10.41 -9.58
C SER A 191 9.31 -10.16 -8.28
N HIS A 192 9.92 -11.21 -7.72
CA HIS A 192 10.76 -11.12 -6.53
C HIS A 192 11.91 -10.12 -6.69
N ASP A 193 12.66 -10.24 -7.79
CA ASP A 193 13.81 -9.38 -8.06
C ASP A 193 13.39 -7.92 -8.20
N GLN A 194 12.25 -7.66 -8.84
CA GLN A 194 11.70 -6.32 -8.97
C GLN A 194 11.31 -5.74 -7.60
N VAL A 195 10.71 -6.54 -6.73
CA VAL A 195 10.35 -6.09 -5.37
C VAL A 195 11.58 -5.77 -4.55
N ILE A 196 12.63 -6.60 -4.59
CA ILE A 196 13.88 -6.34 -3.87
C ILE A 196 14.56 -5.06 -4.39
N ALA A 197 14.66 -4.91 -5.72
CA ALA A 197 15.22 -3.72 -6.33
C ALA A 197 14.41 -2.45 -6.00
N PHE A 198 13.08 -2.55 -6.05
CA PHE A 198 12.17 -1.47 -5.71
C PHE A 198 12.28 -1.05 -4.25
N SER A 199 12.30 -1.99 -3.30
CA SER A 199 12.45 -1.68 -1.87
C SER A 199 13.75 -0.92 -1.59
N LYS A 200 14.88 -1.40 -2.14
CA LYS A 200 16.18 -0.71 -2.01
C LYS A 200 16.15 0.70 -2.61
N GLN A 201 15.56 0.84 -3.80
CA GLN A 201 15.45 2.13 -4.48
C GLN A 201 14.55 3.11 -3.72
N ALA A 202 13.41 2.64 -3.21
CA ALA A 202 12.48 3.41 -2.41
C ALA A 202 13.11 3.90 -1.10
N GLU A 203 13.88 3.06 -0.42
CA GLU A 203 14.63 3.44 0.79
C GLU A 203 15.68 4.52 0.51
N SER A 204 16.41 4.40 -0.60
CA SER A 204 17.37 5.42 -1.03
C SER A 204 16.67 6.78 -1.24
N VAL A 205 15.52 6.78 -1.93
CA VAL A 205 14.73 8.01 -2.16
C VAL A 205 14.16 8.60 -0.86
N LEU A 206 13.70 7.75 0.06
CA LEU A 206 13.16 8.17 1.36
C LEU A 206 14.23 8.73 2.30
N SER A 207 15.43 8.13 2.27
CA SER A 207 16.58 8.48 3.11
C SER A 207 17.38 9.67 2.57
N ALA A 208 17.25 9.99 1.27
CA ALA A 208 17.80 11.20 0.65
C ALA A 208 17.20 12.53 1.18
N GLY A 209 16.48 12.50 2.30
CA GLY A 209 15.91 13.66 2.98
C GLY A 209 16.96 14.56 3.63
N ARG A 210 16.51 15.41 4.55
CA ARG A 210 17.41 16.32 5.28
C ARG A 210 18.48 15.52 6.03
N PRO A 211 19.78 15.88 5.92
CA PRO A 211 20.82 15.24 6.71
C PRO A 211 20.48 15.38 8.20
N LEU A 212 20.64 14.31 8.96
CA LEU A 212 20.48 14.37 10.41
C LEU A 212 21.68 15.10 11.01
N CYS A 213 21.43 15.93 12.03
CA CYS A 213 22.51 16.54 12.78
C CYS A 213 23.36 15.46 13.45
N PRO A 214 24.69 15.41 13.23
CA PRO A 214 25.56 14.42 13.88
C PRO A 214 25.60 14.56 15.41
N ARG A 215 25.04 15.65 15.95
CA ARG A 215 25.12 16.00 17.37
C ARG A 215 23.81 15.77 18.12
N CYS A 216 22.66 16.13 17.56
CA CYS A 216 21.35 15.95 18.20
C CYS A 216 20.42 14.97 17.47
N GLY A 217 20.80 14.49 16.29
CA GLY A 217 19.96 13.59 15.47
C GLY A 217 18.73 14.26 14.83
N LEU A 218 18.52 15.57 14.99
CA LEU A 218 17.41 16.28 14.35
C LEU A 218 17.69 16.54 12.85
N PRO A 219 16.66 16.50 11.97
CA PRO A 219 16.81 16.85 10.56
C PRO A 219 17.31 18.29 10.39
N MET A 220 18.30 18.49 9.51
CA MET A 220 18.86 19.80 9.22
C MET A 220 18.34 20.38 7.90
N ASP A 221 17.81 21.60 7.93
CA ASP A 221 17.58 22.39 6.73
C ASP A 221 18.91 22.76 6.05
N ALA A 222 18.87 23.09 4.76
CA ALA A 222 20.03 23.60 4.02
C ALA A 222 20.58 24.90 4.64
N ALA A 223 19.72 25.70 5.28
CA ALA A 223 20.09 26.90 6.04
C ALA A 223 20.65 26.59 7.45
N GLY A 224 20.76 25.31 7.83
CA GLY A 224 21.08 24.86 9.18
C GLY A 224 19.84 24.70 10.06
N HIS A 225 19.99 24.06 11.22
CA HIS A 225 18.92 23.91 12.21
C HIS A 225 19.40 24.40 13.59
N PRO A 226 18.49 24.88 14.45
CA PRO A 226 18.81 25.18 15.84
C PRO A 226 19.04 23.89 16.62
N CYS A 227 20.31 23.50 16.80
CA CYS A 227 20.67 22.30 17.53
C CYS A 227 20.51 22.52 19.05
N PRO A 228 19.58 21.83 19.73
CA PRO A 228 19.38 22.01 21.18
C PRO A 228 20.61 21.57 21.99
N VAL A 229 21.39 20.63 21.47
CA VAL A 229 22.65 20.15 22.07
C VAL A 229 23.78 21.19 21.96
N MET A 230 23.70 22.12 21.00
CA MET A 230 24.69 23.20 20.82
C MET A 230 24.30 24.52 21.50
N ASN A 231 23.14 24.61 22.16
CA ASN A 231 22.71 25.86 22.80
C ASN A 231 23.51 26.19 24.07
N GLY A 232 24.74 26.69 23.86
CA GLY A 232 25.18 27.91 24.52
C GLY A 232 24.66 29.12 23.74
N ALA A 233 23.57 29.71 24.24
CA ALA A 233 23.02 31.04 23.93
C ALA A 233 22.74 31.45 22.46
N ARG A 234 21.44 31.49 22.11
CA ARG A 234 20.78 32.76 21.80
C ARG A 234 19.30 32.69 22.20
N PRO A 235 18.79 33.63 23.02
CA PRO A 235 17.37 33.67 23.33
C PRO A 235 16.60 34.13 22.08
N ILE A 236 15.49 33.45 21.81
CA ILE A 236 14.42 33.97 20.96
C ILE A 236 13.56 34.86 21.86
N PHE A 237 13.58 36.17 21.61
CA PHE A 237 12.53 37.09 22.03
C PHE A 237 11.44 37.09 20.96
#